data_AF-A0AAF1B445-F1
#
_entry.id   AF-A0AAF1B445-F1
#
_cell.length_a   1.000
_cell.length_b   1.000
_cell.length_c   1.000
_cell.angle_alpha   90.00
_cell.angle_beta   90.00
_cell.angle_gamma   90.00
#
_symmetry.space_group_name_H-M   'P 1'
#
loop_
_entity.id
_entity.type
_entity.pdbx_description
1 polymer ?
#
loop_
_entity_poly.entity_id
_entity_poly.type
_entity_poly.pdbx_seq_one_letter_code
_entity_poly.pdbx_strand_id
1 'polypeptide(L)'
;MERAREIQANLPSRFPSFVKYMLRSHVTGGFWLGLPKNFTCNHLPEKNDIVVLVDETGVEHETNYLWEKNGLSGGWRKFSLDHQLREGDVLIFHLIDECKFKVYIVRVKSEALIETDIDLSLVNLGARATEMVGDVKTFSHFNIIVYGFSIDHRISQHLRVKYYELCCSQKSYLHDQLKDGLNLQLVVGVISETISIADAIRSSMPTSSENLISWDKILEGFEILGMKVGFLRARINKLVTISSDAKDALERKILEKVNAEEELRALILEKVKAEKEVKALQIKLIDVKKVIANSDHKIEYMKKRAERLEAVFLQESKAPW
;
A
#
# COMPACT_ATOMS: atom_id res chain seq x y z
N MET A 1 33.15 -10.58 -13.30
CA MET A 1 34.03 -11.29 -14.26
C MET A 1 33.80 -12.79 -14.24
N GLU A 2 33.85 -13.44 -13.07
CA GLU A 2 33.65 -14.90 -12.90
C GLU A 2 32.36 -15.42 -13.56
N ARG A 3 31.20 -14.88 -13.17
CA ARG A 3 29.88 -15.11 -13.80
C ARG A 3 29.85 -15.06 -15.33
N ALA A 4 30.65 -14.18 -15.95
CA ALA A 4 30.68 -14.08 -17.42
C ALA A 4 31.45 -15.23 -18.08
N ARG A 5 32.46 -15.79 -17.39
CA ARG A 5 33.18 -16.99 -17.83
C ARG A 5 32.35 -18.25 -17.62
N GLU A 6 31.58 -18.33 -16.53
CA GLU A 6 30.63 -19.43 -16.28
C GLU A 6 29.56 -19.49 -17.37
N ILE A 7 28.94 -18.35 -17.70
CA ILE A 7 28.00 -18.26 -18.82
C ILE A 7 28.68 -18.72 -20.12
N GLN A 8 29.88 -18.22 -20.42
CA GLN A 8 30.61 -18.60 -21.62
C GLN A 8 30.93 -20.11 -21.68
N ALA A 9 31.34 -20.72 -20.56
CA ALA A 9 31.69 -22.14 -20.48
C ALA A 9 30.48 -23.07 -20.65
N ASN A 10 29.29 -22.61 -20.28
CA ASN A 10 28.02 -23.33 -20.43
C ASN A 10 27.36 -23.14 -21.80
N LEU A 11 27.95 -22.36 -22.72
CA LEU A 11 27.46 -22.25 -24.10
C LEU A 11 27.77 -23.53 -24.91
N PRO A 12 26.93 -23.89 -25.90
CA PRO A 12 27.21 -25.00 -26.81
C PRO A 12 28.56 -24.83 -27.54
N SER A 13 29.52 -25.68 -27.22
CA SER A 13 30.92 -25.59 -27.72
C SER A 13 31.08 -25.68 -29.25
N ARG A 14 30.02 -26.07 -29.98
CA ARG A 14 29.96 -26.05 -31.44
C ARG A 14 30.01 -24.64 -32.06
N PHE A 15 29.76 -23.60 -31.26
CA PHE A 15 29.68 -22.21 -31.71
C PHE A 15 30.71 -21.35 -30.97
N PRO A 16 31.51 -20.53 -31.68
CA PRO A 16 32.56 -19.75 -31.04
C PRO A 16 31.96 -18.57 -30.26
N SER A 17 32.57 -18.25 -29.12
CA SER A 17 32.17 -17.12 -28.29
C SER A 17 33.35 -16.32 -27.74
N PHE A 18 33.13 -15.07 -27.37
CA PHE A 18 34.10 -14.25 -26.65
C PHE A 18 33.45 -13.35 -25.60
N VAL A 19 34.24 -12.96 -24.59
CA VAL A 19 33.84 -12.05 -23.52
C VAL A 19 34.43 -10.66 -23.77
N LYS A 20 33.63 -9.62 -23.55
CA LYS A 20 34.02 -8.21 -23.78
C LYS A 20 33.57 -7.34 -22.62
N TYR A 21 34.54 -6.68 -21.98
CA TYR A 21 34.30 -5.67 -20.93
C TYR A 21 33.93 -4.31 -21.54
N MET A 22 32.92 -3.65 -20.98
CA MET A 22 32.48 -2.32 -21.39
C MET A 22 33.32 -1.24 -20.70
N LEU A 23 34.09 -0.51 -21.51
CA LEU A 23 34.81 0.70 -21.11
C LEU A 23 33.93 1.92 -21.39
N ARG A 24 34.19 3.04 -20.72
CA ARG A 24 33.49 4.32 -20.96
C ARG A 24 33.38 4.71 -22.43
N SER A 25 34.43 4.47 -23.20
CA SER A 25 34.50 4.74 -24.65
C SER A 25 33.49 3.92 -25.47
N HIS A 26 33.17 2.70 -25.04
CA HIS A 26 32.22 1.82 -25.72
C HIS A 26 30.75 2.25 -25.49
N VAL A 27 30.42 2.86 -24.34
CA VAL A 27 29.02 2.99 -23.88
C VAL A 27 28.55 4.40 -23.49
N THR A 28 29.42 5.42 -23.47
CA THR A 28 29.00 6.82 -23.18
C THR A 28 29.63 7.87 -24.08
N GLY A 29 30.91 7.72 -24.44
CA GLY A 29 31.67 8.72 -25.18
C GLY A 29 31.65 8.52 -26.70
N GLY A 30 32.39 7.50 -27.18
CA GLY A 30 32.62 7.28 -28.60
C GLY A 30 31.64 6.30 -29.27
N PHE A 31 31.02 5.40 -28.48
CA PHE A 31 30.17 4.32 -28.99
C PHE A 31 30.82 3.51 -30.12
N TRP A 32 32.07 3.13 -29.89
CA TRP A 32 32.86 2.26 -30.75
C TRP A 32 33.22 0.98 -30.00
N LEU A 33 32.98 -0.21 -30.59
CA LEU A 33 33.29 -1.49 -29.95
C LEU A 33 34.30 -2.30 -30.78
N GLY A 34 35.59 -2.19 -30.45
CA GLY A 34 36.62 -3.05 -31.04
C GLY A 34 36.46 -4.52 -30.62
N LEU A 35 36.58 -5.45 -31.56
CA LEU A 35 36.40 -6.89 -31.36
C LEU A 35 37.76 -7.61 -31.16
N PRO A 36 37.80 -8.83 -30.57
CA PRO A 36 39.06 -9.57 -30.45
C PRO A 36 39.57 -10.01 -31.82
N LYS A 37 40.77 -9.55 -32.22
CA LYS A 37 41.30 -9.79 -33.58
C LYS A 37 41.39 -11.27 -33.97
N ASN A 38 41.80 -12.13 -33.02
CA ASN A 38 41.88 -13.57 -33.25
C ASN A 38 40.50 -14.22 -33.47
N PHE A 39 39.43 -13.62 -32.92
CA PHE A 39 38.07 -14.09 -33.15
C PHE A 39 37.59 -13.67 -34.54
N THR A 40 37.79 -12.40 -34.89
CA THR A 40 37.28 -11.86 -36.16
C THR A 40 37.98 -12.45 -37.37
N CYS A 41 39.31 -12.61 -37.35
CA CYS A 41 40.05 -13.28 -38.43
C CYS A 41 39.67 -14.75 -38.67
N ASN A 42 39.06 -15.42 -37.68
CA ASN A 42 38.67 -16.84 -37.78
C ASN A 42 37.18 -17.04 -38.08
N HIS A 43 36.33 -16.03 -37.83
CA HIS A 43 34.87 -16.21 -37.75
C HIS A 43 34.03 -15.07 -38.35
N LEU A 44 34.63 -13.96 -38.79
CA LEU A 44 33.94 -12.85 -39.45
C LEU A 44 34.56 -12.54 -40.83
N PRO A 45 33.81 -11.95 -41.77
CA PRO A 45 34.30 -11.70 -43.11
C PRO A 45 35.40 -10.64 -43.19
N GLU A 46 36.31 -10.78 -44.16
CA GLU A 46 37.35 -9.79 -44.50
C GLU A 46 36.81 -8.60 -45.34
N LYS A 47 35.58 -8.16 -45.03
CA LYS A 47 34.91 -7.01 -45.63
C LYS A 47 34.02 -6.32 -44.60
N ASN A 48 33.68 -5.06 -44.84
CA ASN A 48 32.66 -4.38 -44.04
C ASN A 48 31.31 -5.05 -44.30
N ASP A 49 30.53 -5.27 -43.24
CA ASP A 49 29.25 -5.97 -43.30
C ASP A 49 28.33 -5.57 -42.15
N ILE A 50 27.11 -6.10 -42.12
CA ILE A 50 26.21 -5.97 -40.98
C ILE A 50 26.40 -7.15 -40.03
N VAL A 51 26.64 -6.84 -38.76
CA VAL A 51 26.62 -7.80 -37.65
C VAL A 51 25.33 -7.61 -36.86
N VAL A 52 24.57 -8.69 -36.74
CA VAL A 52 23.28 -8.70 -36.02
C VAL A 52 23.51 -9.14 -34.58
N LEU A 53 23.07 -8.32 -33.63
CA LEU A 53 23.10 -8.62 -32.19
C LEU A 53 21.70 -9.01 -31.73
N VAL A 54 21.52 -10.26 -31.33
CA VAL A 54 20.28 -10.77 -30.76
C VAL A 54 20.37 -10.64 -29.24
N ASP A 55 19.50 -9.81 -28.66
CA ASP A 55 19.48 -9.61 -27.20
C ASP A 55 18.86 -10.80 -26.45
N GLU A 56 18.84 -10.75 -25.12
CA GLU A 56 18.32 -11.81 -24.25
C GLU A 56 16.85 -12.14 -24.56
N THR A 57 16.02 -11.13 -24.90
CA THR A 57 14.60 -11.29 -25.26
C THR A 57 14.38 -11.90 -26.65
N GLY A 58 15.41 -11.88 -27.51
CA GLY A 58 15.37 -12.42 -28.87
C GLY A 58 15.14 -11.37 -29.95
N VAL A 59 15.17 -10.08 -29.61
CA VAL A 59 15.07 -9.00 -30.61
C VAL A 59 16.43 -8.80 -31.29
N GLU A 60 16.41 -8.59 -32.61
CA GLU A 60 17.59 -8.41 -33.44
C GLU A 60 17.93 -6.92 -33.61
N HIS A 61 19.22 -6.59 -33.47
CA HIS A 61 19.76 -5.23 -33.57
C HIS A 61 20.93 -5.21 -34.55
N GLU A 62 20.78 -4.53 -35.68
CA GLU A 62 21.82 -4.40 -36.69
C GLU A 62 22.94 -3.46 -36.25
N THR A 63 24.19 -3.84 -36.52
CA THR A 63 25.38 -3.02 -36.28
C THR A 63 26.36 -3.08 -37.45
N ASN A 64 26.98 -1.95 -37.79
CA ASN A 64 27.94 -1.88 -38.88
C ASN A 64 29.30 -2.38 -38.40
N TYR A 65 29.75 -3.53 -38.91
CA TYR A 65 31.09 -4.07 -38.70
C TYR A 65 32.06 -3.49 -39.73
N LEU A 66 33.17 -2.93 -39.26
CA LEU A 66 34.25 -2.42 -40.09
C LEU A 66 35.48 -3.33 -39.95
N TRP A 67 35.87 -4.02 -41.02
CA TRP A 67 36.90 -5.06 -40.96
C TRP A 67 38.29 -4.47 -40.69
N GLU A 68 38.69 -3.43 -41.43
CA GLU A 68 40.00 -2.77 -41.29
C GLU A 68 40.24 -2.20 -39.89
N LYS A 69 39.15 -1.74 -39.25
CA LYS A 69 39.15 -1.17 -37.90
C LYS A 69 38.80 -2.21 -36.83
N ASN A 70 38.45 -3.43 -37.24
CA ASN A 70 38.14 -4.57 -36.39
C ASN A 70 37.14 -4.22 -35.25
N GLY A 71 35.96 -3.70 -35.61
CA GLY A 71 34.99 -3.24 -34.60
C GLY A 71 33.58 -2.93 -35.13
N LEU A 72 32.63 -2.85 -34.20
CA LEU A 72 31.24 -2.42 -34.43
C LEU A 72 31.09 -0.92 -34.23
N SER A 73 30.23 -0.30 -35.05
CA SER A 73 30.16 1.15 -35.23
C SER A 73 28.72 1.71 -35.23
N GLY A 74 28.15 2.01 -36.41
CA GLY A 74 26.73 2.30 -36.56
C GLY A 74 25.87 1.20 -35.93
N GLY A 75 24.72 1.56 -35.36
CA GLY A 75 23.87 0.61 -34.61
C GLY A 75 24.34 0.31 -33.18
N TRP A 76 25.66 0.17 -32.93
CA TRP A 76 26.16 -0.16 -31.59
C TRP A 76 25.75 0.87 -30.52
N ARG A 77 25.75 2.17 -30.86
CA ARG A 77 25.23 3.23 -29.97
C ARG A 77 23.78 2.98 -29.54
N LYS A 78 22.93 2.55 -30.48
CA LYS A 78 21.52 2.28 -30.20
C LYS A 78 21.39 1.07 -29.28
N PHE A 79 22.02 -0.05 -29.64
CA PHE A 79 22.05 -1.26 -28.81
C PHE A 79 22.52 -0.96 -27.38
N SER A 80 23.59 -0.17 -27.24
CA SER A 80 24.14 0.24 -25.93
C SER A 80 23.18 1.10 -25.09
N LEU A 81 22.35 1.95 -25.72
CA LEU A 81 21.41 2.83 -25.04
C LEU A 81 20.11 2.11 -24.70
N ASP A 82 19.57 1.33 -25.64
CA ASP A 82 18.35 0.52 -25.46
C ASP A 82 18.55 -0.48 -24.30
N HIS A 83 19.76 -1.05 -24.18
CA HIS A 83 20.15 -1.91 -23.05
C HIS A 83 20.78 -1.17 -21.87
N GLN A 84 20.83 0.16 -21.85
CA GLN A 84 21.39 0.97 -20.76
C GLN A 84 22.79 0.48 -20.28
N LEU A 85 23.66 0.07 -21.20
CA LEU A 85 24.98 -0.49 -20.86
C LEU A 85 25.84 0.54 -20.13
N ARG A 86 26.56 0.09 -19.10
CA ARG A 86 27.43 0.93 -18.27
C ARG A 86 28.89 0.49 -18.37
N GLU A 87 29.79 1.39 -18.01
CA GLU A 87 31.18 1.02 -17.78
C GLU A 87 31.24 0.01 -16.64
N GLY A 88 31.94 -1.11 -16.86
CA GLY A 88 31.91 -2.26 -15.96
C GLY A 88 31.08 -3.45 -16.42
N ASP A 89 30.04 -3.22 -17.26
CA ASP A 89 29.21 -4.32 -17.78
C ASP A 89 30.08 -5.27 -18.63
N VAL A 90 29.77 -6.55 -18.61
CA VAL A 90 30.49 -7.61 -19.33
C VAL A 90 29.54 -8.33 -20.26
N LEU A 91 29.82 -8.27 -21.56
CA LEU A 91 29.02 -8.93 -22.57
C LEU A 91 29.70 -10.22 -23.03
N ILE A 92 28.90 -11.27 -23.21
CA ILE A 92 29.32 -12.51 -23.87
C ILE A 92 28.67 -12.51 -25.25
N PHE A 93 29.49 -12.52 -26.29
CA PHE A 93 29.06 -12.61 -27.69
C PHE A 93 29.22 -14.06 -28.14
N HIS A 94 28.11 -14.69 -28.54
CA HIS A 94 28.04 -16.08 -28.97
C HIS A 94 27.57 -16.14 -30.42
N LEU A 95 28.45 -16.55 -31.34
CA LEU A 95 28.15 -16.55 -32.78
C LEU A 95 27.22 -17.72 -33.11
N ILE A 96 25.93 -17.42 -33.32
CA ILE A 96 24.88 -18.43 -33.53
C ILE A 96 24.58 -18.67 -35.01
N ASP A 97 24.97 -17.75 -35.89
CA ASP A 97 24.82 -17.81 -37.35
C ASP A 97 25.85 -16.87 -38.00
N GLU A 98 25.94 -16.84 -39.34
CA GLU A 98 26.83 -15.92 -40.08
C GLU A 98 26.57 -14.46 -39.66
N CYS A 99 27.63 -13.78 -39.19
CA CYS A 99 27.57 -12.41 -38.65
C CYS A 99 26.51 -12.17 -37.55
N LYS A 100 25.92 -13.20 -36.93
CA LYS A 100 24.84 -13.07 -35.93
C LYS A 100 25.27 -13.58 -34.56
N PHE A 101 25.25 -12.70 -33.57
CA PHE A 101 25.61 -13.03 -32.19
C PHE A 101 24.39 -12.98 -31.27
N LYS A 102 24.17 -14.04 -30.48
CA LYS A 102 23.39 -13.90 -29.24
C LYS A 102 24.28 -13.18 -28.22
N VAL A 103 23.76 -12.12 -27.61
CA VAL A 103 24.46 -11.31 -26.61
C VAL A 103 23.85 -11.57 -25.23
N TYR A 104 24.70 -11.92 -24.27
CA TYR A 104 24.34 -12.04 -22.85
C TYR A 104 25.01 -10.93 -22.06
N ILE A 105 24.30 -10.28 -21.14
CA ILE A 105 24.76 -9.06 -20.47
C ILE A 105 24.89 -9.30 -18.95
N VAL A 106 26.13 -9.42 -18.47
CA VAL A 106 26.44 -9.45 -17.03
C VAL A 106 26.69 -8.03 -16.56
N ARG A 107 25.82 -7.51 -15.69
CA ARG A 107 25.93 -6.14 -15.17
C ARG A 107 27.04 -5.97 -14.15
N VAL A 108 27.60 -4.77 -14.07
CA VAL A 108 28.51 -4.42 -12.97
C VAL A 108 27.73 -4.17 -11.69
N LYS A 109 28.22 -4.77 -10.61
CA LYS A 109 27.70 -4.60 -9.26
C LYS A 109 27.95 -3.17 -8.80
N SER A 110 26.88 -2.42 -8.49
CA SER A 110 27.02 -1.08 -7.93
C SER A 110 27.03 -1.18 -6.41
N GLU A 111 28.13 -0.74 -5.80
CA GLU A 111 28.43 -0.92 -4.37
C GLU A 111 27.59 -0.04 -3.42
N ALA A 112 26.33 0.22 -3.81
CA ALA A 112 25.24 0.73 -3.00
C ALA A 112 24.06 -0.27 -2.89
N LEU A 113 24.08 -1.39 -3.61
CA LEU A 113 23.16 -2.52 -3.48
C LEU A 113 23.91 -3.83 -3.70
N ILE A 114 24.25 -4.55 -2.62
CA ILE A 114 24.93 -5.86 -2.72
C ILE A 114 23.95 -6.87 -3.33
N GLU A 115 24.23 -7.28 -4.57
CA GLU A 115 23.35 -8.16 -5.35
C GLU A 115 23.49 -9.66 -5.06
N THR A 116 22.39 -10.35 -5.35
CA THR A 116 22.28 -11.71 -5.90
C THR A 116 23.52 -12.28 -6.62
N ASP A 117 23.79 -13.57 -6.41
CA ASP A 117 24.40 -14.58 -7.31
C ASP A 117 24.36 -15.92 -6.54
N ILE A 118 24.29 -17.16 -7.08
CA ILE A 118 24.02 -17.76 -8.41
C ILE A 118 23.54 -19.21 -8.14
N ASP A 119 22.57 -19.76 -8.89
CA ASP A 119 22.78 -21.01 -9.66
C ASP A 119 21.67 -21.27 -10.70
N LEU A 120 22.10 -21.78 -11.87
CA LEU A 120 21.30 -22.25 -12.98
C LEU A 120 21.79 -23.66 -13.39
N SER A 121 22.03 -24.52 -12.39
CA SER A 121 22.34 -25.94 -12.59
C SER A 121 21.29 -26.80 -11.87
N LEU A 122 20.40 -27.43 -12.65
CA LEU A 122 19.65 -28.64 -12.30
C LEU A 122 18.86 -29.10 -13.53
N VAL A 123 19.54 -29.83 -14.43
CA VAL A 123 18.87 -30.63 -15.46
C VAL A 123 18.80 -32.07 -14.95
N ASN A 124 17.61 -32.67 -15.03
CA ASN A 124 17.27 -34.06 -14.71
C ASN A 124 17.33 -34.51 -13.24
N LEU A 125 16.15 -34.63 -12.64
CA LEU A 125 15.71 -35.93 -12.13
C LEU A 125 14.24 -36.19 -12.49
N GLY A 126 14.00 -36.91 -13.58
CA GLY A 126 12.67 -37.35 -13.99
C GLY A 126 12.17 -38.52 -13.14
N ALA A 127 11.86 -38.28 -11.86
CA ALA A 127 11.30 -39.29 -10.97
C ALA A 127 10.36 -38.66 -9.93
N ARG A 128 9.08 -39.05 -10.00
CA ARG A 128 7.99 -38.96 -9.01
C ARG A 128 8.30 -38.30 -7.64
N ALA A 129 7.47 -37.31 -7.28
CA ALA A 129 6.77 -37.33 -6.00
C ALA A 129 5.46 -36.53 -6.07
N THR A 130 4.32 -37.21 -5.88
CA THR A 130 3.07 -36.56 -5.48
C THR A 130 3.08 -36.52 -3.95
N GLU A 131 3.65 -35.48 -3.35
CA GLU A 131 3.66 -35.32 -1.90
C GLU A 131 2.90 -34.07 -1.44
N MET A 132 2.09 -34.28 -0.41
CA MET A 132 1.24 -33.25 0.18
C MET A 132 2.04 -32.33 1.10
N VAL A 133 1.66 -31.06 1.09
CA VAL A 133 1.83 -30.03 2.14
C VAL A 133 2.68 -30.46 3.35
N GLY A 134 3.97 -30.13 3.32
CA GLY A 134 4.88 -30.23 4.45
C GLY A 134 5.97 -29.16 4.37
N ASP A 135 5.91 -28.16 5.26
CA ASP A 135 7.00 -27.21 5.55
C ASP A 135 7.75 -26.58 4.34
N VAL A 136 7.14 -25.61 3.67
CA VAL A 136 7.95 -24.59 2.97
C VAL A 136 8.54 -23.66 4.04
N LYS A 137 9.66 -24.10 4.64
CA LYS A 137 10.34 -23.40 5.75
C LYS A 137 11.23 -22.23 5.32
N THR A 138 11.53 -22.11 4.03
CA THR A 138 12.48 -21.13 3.48
C THR A 138 12.07 -20.69 2.08
N PHE A 139 12.09 -19.38 1.81
CA PHE A 139 11.80 -18.79 0.49
C PHE A 139 12.66 -19.38 -0.65
N SER A 140 13.86 -19.87 -0.36
CA SER A 140 14.76 -20.52 -1.33
C SER A 140 14.18 -21.74 -2.04
N HIS A 141 13.14 -22.38 -1.49
CA HIS A 141 12.45 -23.53 -2.08
C HIS A 141 11.07 -23.17 -2.67
N PHE A 142 10.71 -21.88 -2.70
CA PHE A 142 9.43 -21.42 -3.22
C PHE A 142 9.52 -21.09 -4.72
N ASN A 143 8.83 -21.89 -5.53
CA ASN A 143 8.64 -21.65 -6.96
C ASN A 143 7.14 -21.46 -7.27
N ILE A 144 6.83 -20.60 -8.23
CA ILE A 144 5.48 -20.35 -8.73
C ILE A 144 5.32 -21.12 -10.04
N ILE A 145 4.64 -22.26 -9.99
CA ILE A 145 4.52 -23.21 -11.11
C ILE A 145 3.08 -23.23 -11.61
N VAL A 146 2.89 -22.93 -12.89
CA VAL A 146 1.57 -22.84 -13.54
C VAL A 146 1.61 -23.66 -14.82
N TYR A 147 0.72 -24.64 -14.96
CA TYR A 147 0.72 -25.66 -16.03
C TYR A 147 2.07 -26.37 -16.22
N GLY A 148 2.83 -26.56 -15.14
CA GLY A 148 4.17 -27.15 -15.17
C GLY A 148 5.32 -26.19 -15.53
N PHE A 149 5.03 -24.92 -15.85
CA PHE A 149 6.04 -23.90 -16.13
C PHE A 149 6.29 -23.01 -14.91
N SER A 150 7.56 -22.82 -14.52
CA SER A 150 7.91 -21.76 -13.55
C SER A 150 7.75 -20.38 -14.20
N ILE A 151 6.95 -19.52 -13.57
CA ILE A 151 6.81 -18.11 -13.93
C ILE A 151 7.63 -17.18 -13.03
N ASP A 152 8.54 -17.73 -12.23
CA ASP A 152 9.34 -16.99 -11.25
C ASP A 152 10.18 -15.87 -11.86
N HIS A 153 10.66 -16.07 -13.09
CA HIS A 153 11.41 -15.07 -13.87
C HIS A 153 10.56 -13.86 -14.31
N ARG A 154 9.22 -13.98 -14.29
CA ARG A 154 8.28 -12.92 -14.71
C ARG A 154 7.80 -12.04 -13.54
N ILE A 155 8.11 -12.43 -12.31
CA ILE A 155 7.66 -11.75 -11.09
C ILE A 155 8.90 -11.34 -10.30
N SER A 156 9.02 -10.04 -9.98
CA SER A 156 10.17 -9.53 -9.24
C SER A 156 10.32 -10.22 -7.89
N GLN A 157 11.55 -10.41 -7.42
CA GLN A 157 11.83 -11.15 -6.19
C GLN A 157 11.04 -10.61 -4.98
N HIS A 158 10.95 -9.29 -4.84
CA HIS A 158 10.15 -8.63 -3.80
C HIS A 158 8.66 -9.00 -3.86
N LEU A 159 8.06 -9.03 -5.05
CA LEU A 159 6.68 -9.48 -5.21
C LEU A 159 6.53 -10.99 -4.93
N ARG A 160 7.51 -11.82 -5.33
CA ARG A 160 7.51 -13.25 -4.98
C ARG A 160 7.61 -13.50 -3.48
N VAL A 161 8.41 -12.72 -2.73
CA VAL A 161 8.46 -12.80 -1.26
C VAL A 161 7.10 -12.48 -0.65
N LYS A 162 6.46 -11.38 -1.07
CA LYS A 162 5.11 -11.01 -0.57
C LYS A 162 4.05 -12.04 -0.95
N TYR A 163 4.14 -12.63 -2.13
CA TYR A 163 3.25 -13.71 -2.56
C TYR A 163 3.47 -15.00 -1.77
N TYR A 164 4.72 -15.35 -1.49
CA TYR A 164 5.10 -16.44 -0.60
C TYR A 164 4.53 -16.24 0.80
N GLU A 165 4.68 -15.06 1.40
CA GLU A 165 4.08 -14.71 2.70
C GLU A 165 2.55 -14.89 2.70
N LEU A 166 1.87 -14.48 1.63
CA LEU A 166 0.44 -14.70 1.47
C LEU A 166 0.09 -16.19 1.38
N CYS A 167 0.83 -16.98 0.58
CA CYS A 167 0.66 -18.44 0.50
C CYS A 167 0.90 -19.12 1.88
N CYS A 168 1.95 -18.73 2.60
CA CYS A 168 2.24 -19.21 3.95
C CYS A 168 1.13 -18.87 4.95
N SER A 169 0.56 -17.66 4.88
CA SER A 169 -0.54 -17.24 5.75
C SER A 169 -1.80 -18.12 5.59
N GLN A 170 -2.01 -18.65 4.37
CA GLN A 170 -3.12 -19.56 4.06
C GLN A 170 -2.73 -21.04 4.09
N LYS A 171 -1.45 -21.35 4.32
CA LYS A 171 -0.87 -22.71 4.24
C LYS A 171 -1.15 -23.42 2.91
N SER A 172 -1.26 -22.65 1.82
CA SER A 172 -1.60 -23.16 0.48
C SER A 172 -1.05 -22.25 -0.61
N TYR A 173 -0.66 -22.81 -1.75
CA TYR A 173 -0.44 -22.02 -2.97
C TYR A 173 -1.76 -21.40 -3.42
N LEU A 174 -1.79 -20.07 -3.62
CA LEU A 174 -3.05 -19.40 -3.98
C LEU A 174 -3.47 -19.61 -5.45
N HIS A 175 -2.59 -20.18 -6.28
CA HIS A 175 -2.76 -20.37 -7.73
C HIS A 175 -2.97 -21.85 -8.15
N ASP A 176 -3.12 -22.77 -7.19
CA ASP A 176 -3.21 -24.22 -7.46
C ASP A 176 -4.54 -24.68 -8.09
N GLN A 177 -5.56 -23.82 -8.10
CA GLN A 177 -6.89 -24.07 -8.68
C GLN A 177 -7.20 -23.20 -9.91
N LEU A 178 -6.19 -22.50 -10.47
CA LEU A 178 -6.36 -21.72 -11.69
C LEU A 178 -6.84 -22.60 -12.86
N LYS A 179 -7.83 -22.09 -13.61
CA LYS A 179 -8.42 -22.79 -14.76
C LYS A 179 -7.41 -22.97 -15.90
N ASP A 180 -7.34 -24.17 -16.46
CA ASP A 180 -6.47 -24.47 -17.59
C ASP A 180 -6.65 -23.52 -18.79
N GLY A 181 -5.55 -23.23 -19.49
CA GLY A 181 -5.54 -22.42 -20.71
C GLY A 181 -5.42 -20.91 -20.52
N LEU A 182 -5.34 -20.39 -19.28
CA LEU A 182 -5.06 -18.97 -19.07
C LEU A 182 -3.65 -18.60 -19.55
N ASN A 183 -3.51 -17.44 -20.20
CA ASN A 183 -2.20 -16.94 -20.62
C ASN A 183 -1.30 -16.67 -19.40
N LEU A 184 -0.04 -17.13 -19.41
CA LEU A 184 0.90 -16.95 -18.28
C LEU A 184 1.12 -15.48 -17.90
N GLN A 185 1.01 -14.54 -18.85
CA GLN A 185 1.10 -13.10 -18.57
C GLN A 185 -0.12 -12.58 -17.80
N LEU A 186 -1.32 -13.11 -18.08
CA LEU A 186 -2.52 -12.82 -17.30
C LEU A 186 -2.36 -13.36 -15.87
N VAL A 187 -1.82 -14.57 -15.70
CA VAL A 187 -1.57 -15.15 -14.37
C VAL A 187 -0.55 -14.33 -13.57
N VAL A 188 0.52 -13.87 -14.20
CA VAL A 188 1.47 -12.91 -13.61
C VAL A 188 0.77 -11.62 -13.18
N GLY A 189 -0.14 -11.09 -14.00
CA GLY A 189 -0.98 -9.94 -13.66
C GLY A 189 -1.87 -10.18 -12.44
N VAL A 190 -2.62 -11.29 -12.42
CA VAL A 190 -3.50 -11.70 -11.31
C VAL A 190 -2.71 -11.85 -10.01
N ILE A 191 -1.54 -12.48 -10.04
CA ILE A 191 -0.66 -12.61 -8.86
C ILE A 191 -0.18 -11.23 -8.39
N SER A 192 0.29 -10.39 -9.31
CA SER A 192 0.81 -9.05 -8.99
C SER A 192 -0.27 -8.16 -8.38
N GLU A 193 -1.48 -8.17 -8.94
CA GLU A 193 -2.61 -7.40 -8.44
C GLU A 193 -3.15 -7.95 -7.12
N THR A 194 -3.14 -9.27 -6.92
CA THR A 194 -3.46 -9.90 -5.61
C THR A 194 -2.54 -9.40 -4.51
N ILE A 195 -1.23 -9.24 -4.79
CA ILE A 195 -0.26 -8.69 -3.83
C ILE A 195 -0.53 -7.20 -3.59
N SER A 196 -0.75 -6.42 -4.66
CA SER A 196 -1.07 -5.00 -4.61
C SER A 196 -2.29 -4.73 -3.71
N ILE A 197 -3.39 -5.44 -3.96
CA ILE A 197 -4.62 -5.37 -3.17
C ILE A 197 -4.39 -5.81 -1.73
N ALA A 198 -3.65 -6.90 -1.49
CA ALA A 198 -3.36 -7.36 -0.13
C ALA A 198 -2.57 -6.33 0.70
N ASP A 199 -1.59 -5.66 0.09
CA ASP A 199 -0.85 -4.56 0.73
C ASP A 199 -1.72 -3.32 0.91
N ALA A 200 -2.53 -2.95 -0.08
CA ALA A 200 -3.44 -1.82 0.01
C ALA A 200 -4.50 -2.00 1.13
N ILE A 201 -4.99 -3.23 1.34
CA ILE A 201 -5.85 -3.62 2.47
C ILE A 201 -5.08 -3.53 3.80
N ARG A 202 -3.79 -3.89 3.84
CA ARG A 202 -2.96 -3.77 5.06
C ARG A 202 -2.73 -2.30 5.44
N SER A 203 -2.62 -1.40 4.46
CA SER A 203 -2.46 0.05 4.66
C SER A 203 -3.77 0.85 4.65
N SER A 204 -4.94 0.21 4.54
CA SER A 204 -6.22 0.91 4.35
C SER A 204 -6.65 1.68 5.59
N MET A 205 -7.18 2.89 5.39
CA MET A 205 -7.76 3.73 6.44
C MET A 205 -9.30 3.66 6.42
N PRO A 206 -10.01 3.93 7.54
CA PRO A 206 -11.47 3.85 7.61
C PRO A 206 -12.22 4.72 6.60
N THR A 207 -11.59 5.80 6.11
CA THR A 207 -12.16 6.73 5.13
C THR A 207 -12.13 6.22 3.67
N SER A 208 -11.51 5.06 3.39
CA SER A 208 -11.29 4.54 2.03
C SER A 208 -12.30 3.46 1.59
N SER A 209 -13.56 3.53 2.05
CA SER A 209 -14.55 2.46 1.86
C SER A 209 -14.90 2.15 0.39
N GLU A 210 -14.88 3.14 -0.51
CA GLU A 210 -15.14 2.93 -1.94
C GLU A 210 -14.07 2.07 -2.64
N ASN A 211 -12.82 2.17 -2.19
CA ASN A 211 -11.72 1.36 -2.69
C ASN A 211 -11.87 -0.11 -2.27
N LEU A 212 -12.32 -0.37 -1.03
CA LEU A 212 -12.59 -1.71 -0.53
C LEU A 212 -13.62 -2.45 -1.40
N ILE A 213 -14.73 -1.79 -1.75
CA ILE A 213 -15.78 -2.36 -2.62
C ILE A 213 -15.23 -2.66 -4.03
N SER A 214 -14.37 -1.78 -4.54
CA SER A 214 -13.76 -1.95 -5.87
C SER A 214 -12.76 -3.11 -5.88
N TRP A 215 -11.96 -3.28 -4.82
CA TRP A 215 -11.05 -4.41 -4.68
C TRP A 215 -11.78 -5.74 -4.51
N ASP A 216 -12.90 -5.81 -3.79
CA ASP A 216 -13.67 -7.07 -3.67
C ASP A 216 -14.14 -7.58 -5.03
N LYS A 217 -14.61 -6.69 -5.91
CA LYS A 217 -15.02 -7.04 -7.29
C LYS A 217 -13.84 -7.56 -8.15
N ILE A 218 -12.64 -7.02 -7.96
CA ILE A 218 -11.43 -7.51 -8.64
C ILE A 218 -11.07 -8.92 -8.13
N LEU A 219 -11.10 -9.10 -6.81
CA LEU A 219 -10.83 -10.41 -6.17
C LEU A 219 -11.89 -11.46 -6.51
N GLU A 220 -13.16 -11.07 -6.66
CA GLU A 220 -14.24 -11.93 -7.18
C GLU A 220 -13.92 -12.42 -8.60
N GLY A 221 -13.44 -11.52 -9.47
CA GLY A 221 -12.93 -11.90 -10.80
C GLY A 221 -11.78 -12.91 -10.72
N PHE A 222 -10.85 -12.75 -9.78
CA PHE A 222 -9.73 -13.69 -9.58
C PHE A 222 -10.19 -15.04 -9.01
N GLU A 223 -11.18 -15.04 -8.12
CA GLU A 223 -11.81 -16.24 -7.57
C GLU A 223 -12.54 -17.04 -8.68
N ILE A 224 -13.21 -16.34 -9.62
CA ILE A 224 -13.79 -16.95 -10.83
C ILE A 224 -12.71 -17.56 -11.75
N LEU A 225 -11.48 -17.02 -11.77
CA LEU A 225 -10.35 -17.62 -12.49
C LEU A 225 -9.73 -18.83 -11.77
N GLY A 226 -10.12 -19.10 -10.52
CA GLY A 226 -9.60 -20.20 -9.69
C GLY A 226 -8.51 -19.78 -8.70
N MET A 227 -8.32 -18.49 -8.46
CA MET A 227 -7.37 -17.98 -7.47
C MET A 227 -7.97 -18.01 -6.06
N LYS A 228 -7.27 -18.56 -5.07
CA LYS A 228 -7.73 -18.67 -3.67
C LYS A 228 -7.62 -17.35 -2.92
N VAL A 229 -8.46 -16.37 -3.26
CA VAL A 229 -8.45 -15.02 -2.65
C VAL A 229 -9.60 -14.73 -1.68
N GLY A 230 -10.50 -15.68 -1.42
CA GLY A 230 -11.63 -15.52 -0.50
C GLY A 230 -11.28 -15.01 0.91
N PHE A 231 -10.05 -15.26 1.40
CA PHE A 231 -9.57 -14.71 2.67
C PHE A 231 -9.37 -13.18 2.66
N LEU A 232 -8.99 -12.61 1.50
CA LEU A 232 -8.89 -11.15 1.31
C LEU A 232 -10.29 -10.54 1.23
N ARG A 233 -11.22 -11.16 0.48
CA ARG A 233 -12.64 -10.78 0.42
C ARG A 233 -13.29 -10.76 1.80
N ALA A 234 -13.09 -11.83 2.58
CA ALA A 234 -13.57 -11.91 3.97
C ALA A 234 -12.97 -10.83 4.89
N ARG A 235 -11.73 -10.37 4.62
CA ARG A 235 -11.12 -9.25 5.34
C ARG A 235 -11.69 -7.90 4.92
N ILE A 236 -11.92 -7.68 3.62
CA ILE A 236 -12.62 -6.49 3.11
C ILE A 236 -13.99 -6.37 3.77
N ASN A 237 -14.81 -7.42 3.75
CA ASN A 237 -16.17 -7.40 4.32
C ASN A 237 -16.14 -7.01 5.81
N LYS A 238 -15.21 -7.54 6.60
CA LYS A 238 -15.02 -7.14 8.00
C LYS A 238 -14.65 -5.66 8.16
N LEU A 239 -13.76 -5.13 7.31
CA LEU A 239 -13.39 -3.71 7.33
C LEU A 239 -14.56 -2.80 6.96
N VAL A 240 -15.36 -3.19 5.97
CA VAL A 240 -16.58 -2.47 5.58
C VAL A 240 -17.60 -2.43 6.72
N THR A 241 -17.89 -3.57 7.37
CA THR A 241 -18.79 -3.62 8.53
C THR A 241 -18.28 -2.75 9.70
N ILE A 242 -16.99 -2.84 10.04
CA ILE A 242 -16.41 -1.99 11.11
C ILE A 242 -16.55 -0.50 10.77
N SER A 243 -16.39 -0.13 9.48
CA SER A 243 -16.55 1.25 9.04
C SER A 243 -18.00 1.74 9.09
N SER A 244 -18.99 0.90 8.76
CA SER A 244 -20.41 1.25 8.90
C SER A 244 -20.79 1.38 10.37
N ASP A 245 -20.42 0.40 11.20
CA ASP A 245 -20.77 0.38 12.63
C ASP A 245 -20.20 1.61 13.37
N ALA A 246 -18.98 2.03 13.02
CA ALA A 246 -18.35 3.24 13.54
C ALA A 246 -19.09 4.52 13.12
N LYS A 247 -19.58 4.57 11.87
CA LYS A 247 -20.36 5.69 11.35
C LYS A 247 -21.73 5.78 12.05
N ASP A 248 -22.43 4.67 12.16
CA ASP A 248 -23.74 4.58 12.83
C ASP A 248 -23.65 4.86 14.34
N ALA A 249 -22.52 4.53 14.99
CA ALA A 249 -22.24 4.93 16.36
C ALA A 249 -22.01 6.45 16.51
N LEU A 250 -21.29 7.05 15.55
CA LEU A 250 -21.07 8.50 15.52
C LEU A 250 -22.37 9.28 15.27
N GLU A 251 -23.19 8.84 14.29
CA GLU A 251 -24.49 9.46 13.98
C GLU A 251 -25.44 9.39 15.19
N ARG A 252 -25.51 8.26 15.89
CA ARG A 252 -26.26 8.14 17.15
C ARG A 252 -25.77 9.11 18.23
N LYS A 253 -24.45 9.28 18.40
CA LYS A 253 -23.90 10.22 19.38
C LYS A 253 -24.13 11.69 19.01
N ILE A 254 -24.18 12.02 17.72
CA ILE A 254 -24.57 13.35 17.24
C ILE A 254 -26.05 13.61 17.57
N LEU A 255 -26.94 12.64 17.31
CA LEU A 255 -28.38 12.76 17.62
C LEU A 255 -28.64 12.89 19.13
N GLU A 256 -28.01 12.06 19.95
CA GLU A 256 -28.08 12.13 21.42
C GLU A 256 -27.65 13.52 21.94
N LYS A 257 -26.58 14.09 21.35
CA LYS A 257 -26.13 15.45 21.68
C LYS A 257 -27.15 16.52 21.29
N VAL A 258 -27.75 16.43 20.10
CA VAL A 258 -28.77 17.39 19.63
C VAL A 258 -29.98 17.40 20.57
N ASN A 259 -30.48 16.23 20.95
CA ASN A 259 -31.61 16.11 21.89
C ASN A 259 -31.27 16.75 23.25
N ALA A 260 -30.08 16.50 23.79
CA ALA A 260 -29.63 17.12 25.04
C ALA A 260 -29.46 18.65 24.94
N GLU A 261 -29.03 19.18 23.78
CA GLU A 261 -28.99 20.62 23.53
C GLU A 261 -30.41 21.23 23.45
N GLU A 262 -31.41 20.50 22.95
CA GLU A 262 -32.82 20.94 22.93
C GLU A 262 -33.45 20.92 24.33
N GLU A 263 -33.24 19.86 25.11
CA GLU A 263 -33.67 19.79 26.53
C GLU A 263 -33.06 20.93 27.35
N LEU A 264 -31.77 21.21 27.17
CA LEU A 264 -31.10 22.33 27.84
C LEU A 264 -31.73 23.68 27.46
N ARG A 265 -32.11 23.89 26.18
CA ARG A 265 -32.80 25.12 25.75
C ARG A 265 -34.18 25.26 26.40
N ALA A 266 -34.93 24.16 26.53
CA ALA A 266 -36.22 24.16 27.21
C ALA A 266 -36.08 24.52 28.71
N LEU A 267 -35.13 23.91 29.40
CA LEU A 267 -34.84 24.20 30.81
C LEU A 267 -34.36 25.65 31.04
N ILE A 268 -33.58 26.22 30.11
CA ILE A 268 -33.18 27.64 30.16
C ILE A 268 -34.42 28.55 30.05
N LEU A 269 -35.36 28.24 29.16
CA LEU A 269 -36.59 29.01 29.00
C LEU A 269 -37.48 28.96 30.26
N GLU A 270 -37.61 27.77 30.86
CA GLU A 270 -38.34 27.59 32.12
C GLU A 270 -37.68 28.34 33.28
N LYS A 271 -36.35 28.26 33.41
CA LYS A 271 -35.57 29.03 34.40
C LYS A 271 -35.81 30.53 34.24
N VAL A 272 -35.77 31.06 33.02
CA VAL A 272 -36.04 32.49 32.75
C VAL A 272 -37.47 32.89 33.13
N LYS A 273 -38.45 31.99 33.01
CA LYS A 273 -39.82 32.22 33.50
C LYS A 273 -39.85 32.26 35.03
N ALA A 274 -39.26 31.26 35.70
CA ALA A 274 -39.19 31.20 37.17
C ALA A 274 -38.47 32.42 37.77
N GLU A 275 -37.38 32.89 37.16
CA GLU A 275 -36.69 34.11 37.59
C GLU A 275 -37.55 35.38 37.52
N LYS A 276 -38.43 35.49 36.50
CA LYS A 276 -39.40 36.60 36.40
C LYS A 276 -40.45 36.52 37.50
N GLU A 277 -40.95 35.32 37.81
CA GLU A 277 -41.92 35.10 38.88
C GLU A 277 -41.30 35.39 40.27
N VAL A 278 -40.07 34.95 40.53
CA VAL A 278 -39.33 35.27 41.76
C VAL A 278 -39.15 36.78 41.92
N LYS A 279 -38.75 37.50 40.86
CA LYS A 279 -38.66 38.98 40.88
C LYS A 279 -40.01 39.64 41.18
N ALA A 280 -41.11 39.15 40.61
CA ALA A 280 -42.45 39.66 40.90
C ALA A 280 -42.89 39.41 42.36
N LEU A 281 -42.54 38.25 42.92
CA LEU A 281 -42.81 37.92 44.33
C LEU A 281 -41.94 38.75 45.29
N GLN A 282 -40.69 39.04 44.94
CA GLN A 282 -39.82 39.93 45.72
C GLN A 282 -40.39 41.35 45.85
N ILE A 283 -40.97 41.90 44.77
CA ILE A 283 -41.64 43.20 44.80
C ILE A 283 -42.84 43.16 45.76
N LYS A 284 -43.73 42.16 45.63
CA LYS A 284 -44.90 41.99 46.52
C LYS A 284 -44.48 41.84 48.00
N LEU A 285 -43.39 41.13 48.28
CA LEU A 285 -42.87 40.97 49.64
C LEU A 285 -42.41 42.30 50.25
N ILE A 286 -41.78 43.18 49.46
CA ILE A 286 -41.38 44.52 49.91
C ILE A 286 -42.60 45.35 50.28
N ASP A 287 -43.66 45.31 49.47
CA ASP A 287 -44.88 46.07 49.75
C ASP A 287 -45.65 45.53 50.96
N VAL A 288 -45.74 44.21 51.14
CA VAL A 288 -46.32 43.61 52.36
C VAL A 288 -45.50 44.00 53.60
N LYS A 289 -44.16 44.02 53.53
CA LYS A 289 -43.32 44.49 54.64
C LYS A 289 -43.59 45.94 55.04
N LYS A 290 -43.85 46.85 54.07
CA LYS A 290 -44.27 48.24 54.35
C LYS A 290 -45.62 48.28 55.08
N VAL A 291 -46.58 47.45 54.65
CA VAL A 291 -47.91 47.36 55.28
C VAL A 291 -47.82 46.84 56.71
N ILE A 292 -46.99 45.83 56.97
CA ILE A 292 -46.74 45.31 58.32
C ILE A 292 -46.15 46.40 59.21
N ALA A 293 -45.05 47.05 58.80
CA ALA A 293 -44.41 48.10 59.60
C ALA A 293 -45.37 49.27 59.93
N ASN A 294 -46.18 49.71 58.97
CA ASN A 294 -47.22 50.73 59.20
C ASN A 294 -48.32 50.25 60.17
N SER A 295 -48.69 48.97 60.11
CA SER A 295 -49.65 48.36 61.03
C SER A 295 -49.08 48.24 62.44
N ASP A 296 -47.81 47.84 62.59
CA ASP A 296 -47.11 47.76 63.87
C ASP A 296 -47.03 49.13 64.56
N HIS A 297 -46.65 50.19 63.82
CA HIS A 297 -46.69 51.57 64.31
C HIS A 297 -48.09 51.98 64.80
N LYS A 298 -49.14 51.54 64.10
CA LYS A 298 -50.53 51.87 64.45
C LYS A 298 -51.04 51.06 65.65
N ILE A 299 -50.66 49.79 65.78
CA ILE A 299 -50.93 48.96 66.95
C ILE A 299 -50.24 49.55 68.19
N GLU A 300 -48.97 49.94 68.08
CA GLU A 300 -48.20 50.53 69.15
C GLU A 300 -48.79 51.88 69.62
N TYR A 301 -49.23 52.72 68.68
CA TYR A 301 -49.98 53.95 68.99
C TYR A 301 -51.29 53.64 69.75
N MET A 302 -52.04 52.62 69.33
CA MET A 302 -53.30 52.23 69.96
C MET A 302 -53.10 51.63 71.36
N LYS A 303 -52.03 50.84 71.59
CA LYS A 303 -51.65 50.37 72.94
C LYS A 303 -51.40 51.54 73.89
N LYS A 304 -50.53 52.48 73.51
CA LYS A 304 -50.25 53.71 74.27
C LYS A 304 -51.47 54.62 74.47
N ARG A 305 -52.50 54.48 73.64
CA ARG A 305 -53.80 55.15 73.85
C ARG A 305 -54.66 54.39 74.87
N ALA A 306 -54.70 53.06 74.80
CA ALA A 306 -55.42 52.22 75.75
C ALA A 306 -54.86 52.38 77.17
N GLU A 307 -53.54 52.29 77.36
CA GLU A 307 -52.85 52.50 78.65
C GLU A 307 -53.21 53.86 79.28
N ARG A 308 -53.26 54.93 78.48
CA ARG A 308 -53.66 56.27 78.95
C ARG A 308 -55.14 56.35 79.32
N LEU A 309 -56.02 55.70 78.57
CA LEU A 309 -57.45 55.64 78.88
C LEU A 309 -57.71 54.80 80.14
N GLU A 310 -56.97 53.72 80.35
CA GLU A 310 -57.02 52.89 81.55
C GLU A 310 -56.53 53.66 82.78
N ALA A 311 -55.45 54.44 82.67
CA ALA A 311 -54.99 55.34 83.73
C ALA A 311 -56.03 56.44 84.07
N VAL A 312 -56.66 57.05 83.07
CA VAL A 312 -57.74 58.04 83.28
C VAL A 312 -58.96 57.39 83.94
N PHE A 313 -59.38 56.22 83.48
CA PHE A 313 -60.47 55.46 84.11
C PHE A 313 -60.15 55.16 85.59
N LEU A 314 -58.92 54.75 85.88
CA LEU A 314 -58.49 54.45 87.25
C LEU A 314 -58.45 55.70 88.14
N GLN A 315 -58.10 56.87 87.58
CA GLN A 315 -58.15 58.15 88.27
C GLN A 315 -59.58 58.57 88.61
N GLU A 316 -60.49 58.57 87.63
CA GLU A 316 -61.91 58.89 87.83
C GLU A 316 -62.58 57.94 88.82
N SER A 317 -62.29 56.63 88.73
CA SER A 317 -62.84 55.62 89.65
C SER A 317 -62.40 55.78 91.12
N LYS A 318 -61.38 56.59 91.37
CA LYS A 318 -60.81 56.88 92.70
C LYS A 318 -61.02 58.33 93.13
N ALA A 319 -61.72 59.14 92.33
CA ALA A 319 -62.05 60.50 92.70
C ALA A 319 -63.06 60.53 93.86
N PRO A 320 -63.01 61.55 94.75
CA PRO A 320 -64.08 61.77 95.73
C PRO A 320 -65.40 62.12 95.03
N TRP A 321 -66.52 61.66 95.61
CA TRP A 321 -67.88 61.97 95.18
C TRP A 321 -68.28 63.43 95.43
#